data_AF-X1VVR8-F1
#
_entry.id   AF-X1VVR8-F1
#
_cell.length_a   1.000
_cell.length_b   1.000
_cell.length_c   1.000
_cell.angle_alpha   90.00
_cell.angle_beta   90.00
_cell.angle_gamma   90.00
#
_symmetry.space_group_name_H-M   'P 1'
#
loop_
_entity.id
_entity.type
_entity.pdbx_description
1 polymer ?
#
loop_
_entity_poly.entity_id
_entity_poly.type
_entity_poly.pdbx_seq_one_letter_code
_entity_poly.pdbx_strand_id
1 'polypeptide(L)'
;TSGLLLVVAAGGFVLFSFGGQPIFTGLIADYTPGRLLGRSYGLTFFAAFGLASVGSTYAGFFASRWDTTSAVFTALTPFAALAFLLGVGLWLISRRRPGPQEMAQRQPSPSL
;
A
#
# COMPACT_ATOMS: atom_id res chain seq x y z
N THR A 1 25.31 -17.93 13.29
CA THR A 1 24.75 -16.72 13.94
C THR A 1 23.77 -15.95 13.06
N SER A 2 23.87 -15.98 11.72
CA SER A 2 22.97 -15.23 10.81
C SER A 2 21.48 -15.63 10.85
N GLY A 3 21.15 -16.88 11.21
CA GLY A 3 19.75 -17.34 11.26
C GLY A 3 18.91 -16.65 12.33
N LEU A 4 19.48 -16.35 13.50
CA LEU A 4 18.78 -15.71 14.61
C LEU A 4 18.44 -14.24 14.27
N LEU A 5 19.35 -13.55 13.60
CA LEU A 5 19.11 -12.20 13.06
C LEU A 5 17.99 -12.19 12.01
N LEU A 6 17.95 -13.18 11.12
CA LEU A 6 16.87 -13.33 10.13
C LEU A 6 15.52 -13.60 10.80
N VAL A 7 15.46 -14.43 11.84
CA VAL A 7 14.23 -14.70 12.59
C VAL A 7 13.73 -13.43 13.29
N VAL A 8 14.62 -12.65 13.91
CA VAL A 8 14.25 -11.39 14.55
C VAL A 8 13.77 -10.36 13.53
N ALA A 9 14.46 -10.23 12.39
CA ALA A 9 14.07 -9.34 11.31
C ALA A 9 12.72 -9.73 10.69
N ALA A 10 12.50 -11.03 10.46
CA ALA A 10 11.24 -11.56 9.96
C ALA A 10 10.09 -11.35 10.97
N GLY A 11 10.35 -11.55 12.26
CA GLY A 11 9.40 -11.29 13.34
C GLY A 11 8.98 -9.83 13.39
N GLY A 12 9.95 -8.91 13.32
CA GLY A 12 9.67 -7.47 13.21
C GLY A 12 8.85 -7.14 11.96
N PHE A 13 9.25 -7.65 10.80
CA PHE A 13 8.51 -7.44 9.55
C PHE A 13 7.06 -7.92 9.64
N VAL A 14 6.81 -9.12 10.19
CA VAL A 14 5.45 -9.65 10.37
C VAL A 14 4.59 -8.74 11.23
N LEU A 15 5.12 -8.25 12.37
CA LEU A 15 4.37 -7.35 13.26
C LEU A 15 3.95 -6.05 12.55
N PHE A 16 4.85 -5.43 11.79
CA PHE A 16 4.53 -4.20 11.05
C PHE A 16 3.65 -4.45 9.83
N SER A 17 3.80 -5.60 9.16
CA SER A 17 3.00 -5.96 7.99
C SER A 17 1.56 -6.30 8.37
N PHE A 18 1.32 -6.91 9.54
CA PHE A 18 -0.02 -7.20 10.04
C PHE A 18 -0.82 -5.96 10.41
N GLY A 19 -0.16 -4.87 10.85
CA GLY A 19 -0.83 -3.60 11.14
C GLY A 19 -1.41 -2.92 9.90
N GLY A 20 -0.86 -3.18 8.71
CA GLY A 20 -1.33 -2.58 7.47
C GLY A 20 -2.74 -3.05 7.06
N GLN A 21 -3.06 -4.33 7.26
CA GLN A 21 -4.35 -4.92 6.87
C GLN A 21 -5.57 -4.25 7.56
N PRO A 22 -5.63 -4.10 8.90
CA PRO A 22 -6.77 -3.48 9.58
C PRO A 22 -6.89 -1.98 9.32
N ILE A 23 -5.77 -1.28 9.08
CA ILE A 23 -5.78 0.15 8.73
C ILE A 23 -6.40 0.36 7.35
N PHE A 24 -6.05 -0.48 6.37
CA PHE A 24 -6.60 -0.41 5.02
C PHE A 24 -8.11 -0.68 4.99
N THR A 25 -8.59 -1.69 5.71
CA THR A 25 -10.02 -1.98 5.80
C THR A 25 -10.78 -0.88 6.55
N GLY A 26 -10.21 -0.32 7.62
CA GLY A 26 -10.79 0.84 8.33
C GLY A 26 -10.93 2.07 7.43
N LEU A 27 -9.89 2.43 6.68
CA LEU A 27 -9.93 3.58 5.75
C LEU A 27 -10.94 3.40 4.62
N ILE A 28 -11.10 2.19 4.09
CA ILE A 28 -12.11 1.89 3.07
C ILE A 28 -13.51 2.04 3.65
N ALA A 29 -13.72 1.62 4.90
CA ALA A 29 -14.99 1.76 5.60
C ALA A 29 -15.33 3.23 5.91
N ASP A 30 -14.35 4.04 6.32
CA ASP A 30 -14.55 5.44 6.70
C ASP A 30 -14.78 6.36 5.48
N TYR A 31 -14.14 6.07 4.34
CA TYR A 31 -14.24 6.90 3.14
C TYR A 31 -15.30 6.42 2.12
N THR A 32 -15.94 5.27 2.32
CA THR A 32 -16.97 4.75 1.40
C THR A 32 -18.37 4.86 2.02
N PRO A 33 -19.37 5.46 1.34
CA PRO A 33 -20.74 5.45 1.83
C PRO A 33 -21.29 4.01 1.92
N GLY A 34 -22.02 3.68 3.00
CA GLY A 34 -22.42 2.31 3.37
C GLY A 34 -23.10 1.48 2.26
N ARG A 35 -23.77 2.12 1.29
CA ARG A 35 -24.42 1.45 0.15
C ARG A 35 -23.44 0.92 -0.91
N LEU A 36 -22.17 1.31 -0.87
CA LEU A 36 -21.13 0.96 -1.85
C LEU A 36 -19.93 0.23 -1.25
N LEU A 37 -19.95 -0.06 0.06
CA LEU A 37 -18.84 -0.68 0.79
C LEU A 37 -18.35 -1.98 0.14
N GLY A 38 -19.27 -2.87 -0.22
CA GLY A 38 -18.94 -4.15 -0.87
C GLY A 38 -18.28 -3.99 -2.24
N ARG A 39 -18.64 -2.95 -3.00
CA ARG A 39 -18.02 -2.65 -4.31
C ARG A 39 -16.62 -2.07 -4.16
N SER A 40 -16.40 -1.21 -3.16
CA SER A 40 -15.07 -0.69 -2.83
C SER A 40 -14.12 -1.81 -2.43
N TYR A 41 -14.54 -2.72 -1.54
CA TYR A 41 -13.74 -3.89 -1.20
C TYR A 41 -13.47 -4.80 -2.39
N GLY A 42 -14.49 -5.08 -3.20
CA GLY A 42 -14.34 -5.88 -4.42
C GLY A 42 -13.33 -5.29 -5.39
N LEU A 43 -13.36 -3.97 -5.63
CA LEU A 43 -12.40 -3.29 -6.50
C LEU A 43 -10.98 -3.32 -5.90
N THR A 44 -10.83 -3.10 -4.59
CA THR A 44 -9.53 -3.17 -3.92
C THR A 44 -8.92 -4.57 -4.01
N PHE A 45 -9.69 -5.63 -3.73
CA PHE A 45 -9.19 -7.00 -3.84
C PHE A 45 -8.91 -7.38 -5.29
N PHE A 46 -9.78 -7.00 -6.23
CA PHE A 46 -9.54 -7.22 -7.66
C PHE A 46 -8.25 -6.55 -8.12
N ALA A 47 -8.02 -5.30 -7.72
CA ALA A 47 -6.79 -4.59 -8.05
C ALA A 47 -5.57 -5.26 -7.38
N ALA A 48 -5.66 -5.62 -6.10
CA ALA A 48 -4.55 -6.25 -5.38
C ALA A 48 -4.17 -7.61 -5.98
N PHE A 49 -5.14 -8.51 -6.15
CA PHE A 49 -4.90 -9.84 -6.72
C PHE A 49 -4.57 -9.77 -8.21
N GLY A 50 -5.23 -8.91 -8.97
CA GLY A 50 -4.98 -8.73 -10.40
C GLY A 50 -3.56 -8.22 -10.65
N LEU A 51 -3.15 -7.17 -9.93
CA LEU A 51 -1.80 -6.61 -10.04
C LEU A 51 -0.73 -7.62 -9.56
N ALA A 52 -1.00 -8.35 -8.47
CA ALA A 52 -0.11 -9.41 -7.97
C ALA A 52 0.05 -10.55 -8.99
N SER A 53 -1.03 -10.96 -9.66
CA SER A 53 -1.00 -12.01 -10.69
C SER A 53 -0.24 -11.58 -11.94
N VAL A 54 -0.40 -10.33 -12.37
CA VAL A 54 0.38 -9.78 -13.49
C VAL A 54 1.86 -9.70 -13.12
N GLY A 55 2.17 -9.23 -11.90
CA GLY A 55 3.53 -9.13 -11.38
C GLY A 55 4.21 -10.50 -11.24
N SER A 56 3.51 -11.52 -10.74
CA SER A 56 4.06 -12.88 -10.59
C SER A 56 4.30 -13.55 -11.95
N THR A 57 3.38 -13.36 -12.90
CA THR A 57 3.53 -13.87 -14.27
C THR A 57 4.72 -13.22 -14.97
N TYR A 58 4.87 -11.90 -14.81
CA TYR A 58 6.00 -11.14 -15.34
C TYR A 58 7.33 -11.61 -14.71
N ALA A 59 7.39 -11.73 -13.38
CA ALA A 59 8.58 -12.21 -12.69
C ALA A 59 8.95 -13.66 -13.11
N GLY A 60 7.96 -14.54 -13.25
CA GLY A 60 8.16 -15.93 -13.70
C GLY A 60 8.66 -16.03 -15.16
N PHE A 61 8.20 -15.14 -16.04
CA PHE A 61 8.68 -15.07 -17.43
C PHE A 61 10.17 -14.72 -17.52
N PHE A 62 10.66 -13.82 -16.66
CA PHE A 62 12.08 -13.48 -16.60
C PHE A 62 12.91 -14.55 -15.88
N ALA A 63 12.37 -15.16 -14.83
CA ALA A 63 13.02 -16.24 -14.09
C ALA A 63 13.25 -17.50 -14.95
N SER A 64 12.36 -17.79 -15.91
CA SER A 64 12.47 -18.94 -16.81
C SER A 64 13.43 -18.74 -17.98
N ARG A 65 13.78 -17.50 -18.33
CA ARG A 65 14.68 -17.17 -19.46
C ARG A 65 16.11 -16.88 -19.04
N TRP A 66 16.31 -16.35 -17.84
CA TRP A 66 17.62 -16.03 -17.31
C TRP A 66 17.74 -16.68 -15.93
N ASP A 67 18.50 -17.76 -15.84
CA ASP A 67 18.80 -18.53 -14.60
C ASP A 67 19.52 -17.70 -13.51
N THR A 68 19.64 -16.38 -13.69
CA THR A 68 20.32 -15.49 -12.77
C THR A 68 19.29 -14.68 -12.00
N THR A 69 19.18 -14.96 -10.70
CA THR A 69 18.33 -14.26 -9.72
C THR A 69 18.36 -12.73 -9.83
N SER A 70 19.50 -12.15 -10.23
CA SER A 70 19.68 -10.70 -10.43
C SER A 70 18.82 -10.11 -11.55
N ALA A 71 18.49 -10.85 -12.60
CA ALA A 71 17.65 -10.37 -13.70
C ALA A 71 16.20 -10.10 -13.23
N VAL A 72 15.66 -10.95 -12.36
CA VAL A 72 14.32 -10.80 -11.79
C VAL A 72 14.24 -9.59 -10.86
N PHE A 73 15.25 -9.41 -10.00
CA PHE A 73 15.32 -8.22 -9.12
C PHE A 73 15.48 -6.92 -9.90
N THR A 74 16.26 -6.93 -10.99
CA THR A 74 16.41 -5.75 -11.86
C THR A 74 15.10 -5.43 -12.58
N ALA A 75 14.36 -6.44 -13.04
CA ALA A 75 13.05 -6.27 -13.67
C ALA A 75 11.96 -5.78 -12.69
N LEU A 76 12.08 -6.10 -11.40
CA LEU A 76 11.18 -5.62 -10.33
C LEU A 76 11.50 -4.19 -9.86
N THR A 77 12.73 -3.72 -10.07
CA THR A 77 13.19 -2.37 -9.68
C THR A 77 12.31 -1.23 -10.20
N PRO A 78 11.90 -1.16 -11.49
CA PRO A 78 11.04 -0.08 -11.97
C PRO A 78 9.65 -0.07 -11.31
N PHE A 79 9.09 -1.23 -10.98
CA PHE A 79 7.82 -1.31 -10.27
C PHE A 79 7.95 -0.81 -8.83
N ALA A 80 9.03 -1.17 -8.14
CA ALA A 80 9.33 -0.66 -6.80
C ALA A 80 9.58 0.85 -6.81
N ALA A 81 10.30 1.36 -7.81
CA ALA A 81 10.55 2.79 -7.98
C ALA A 81 9.24 3.55 -8.23
N LEU A 82 8.34 3.03 -9.08
CA LEU A 82 7.03 3.62 -9.33
C LEU A 82 6.17 3.66 -8.06
N ALA A 83 6.14 2.58 -7.29
CA ALA A 83 5.42 2.52 -6.01
C ALA A 83 5.96 3.54 -5.00
N PHE A 84 7.28 3.69 -4.92
CA PHE A 84 7.93 4.70 -4.08
C PHE A 84 7.57 6.12 -4.52
N LEU A 85 7.62 6.41 -5.82
CA LEU A 85 7.25 7.72 -6.37
C LEU A 85 5.79 8.07 -6.09
N LEU A 86 4.87 7.11 -6.25
CA LEU A 86 3.46 7.29 -5.93
C LEU A 86 3.25 7.54 -4.43
N GLY A 87 3.93 6.78 -3.57
CA GLY A 87 3.89 6.96 -2.12
C GLY A 87 4.40 8.33 -1.68
N VAL A 88 5.54 8.77 -2.23
CA VAL A 88 6.10 10.11 -1.97
C VAL A 88 5.18 11.20 -2.52
N GLY A 89 4.63 11.03 -3.72
CA GLY A 89 3.68 11.97 -4.30
C GLY A 89 2.43 12.15 -3.44
N LEU A 90 1.84 11.06 -2.97
CA LEU A 90 0.70 11.09 -2.05
C LEU A 90 1.06 11.73 -0.72
N TRP A 91 2.23 11.45 -0.17
CA TRP A 91 2.71 12.08 1.07
C TRP A 91 2.93 13.59 0.91
N LEU A 92 3.49 14.03 -0.21
CA LEU A 92 3.66 15.45 -0.53
C LEU A 92 2.31 16.16 -0.70
N ILE A 93 1.33 15.51 -1.34
CA ILE A 93 -0.03 16.05 -1.48
C ILE A 93 -0.73 16.10 -0.12
N SER A 94 -0.56 15.07 0.71
CA SER A 94 -1.13 15.01 2.07
C SER A 94 -0.58 16.13 2.96
N ARG A 95 0.73 16.41 2.88
CA ARG A 95 1.36 17.55 3.58
C ARG A 95 0.84 18.91 3.14
N ARG A 96 0.29 19.03 1.93
CA ARG A 96 -0.31 20.27 1.41
C ARG A 96 -1.77 20.45 1.79
N ARG A 97 -2.43 19.43 2.36
CA ARG A 97 -3.80 19.58 2.84
C ARG A 97 -3.77 20.21 4.25
N PRO A 98 -4.44 21.35 4.46
CA PRO A 98 -4.63 21.89 5.81
C PRO A 98 -5.34 20.82 6.65
N GLY A 99 -4.83 20.57 7.85
CA GLY A 99 -5.32 19.50 8.72
C GLY A 99 -6.81 19.68 9.03
N PRO A 100 -7.56 18.59 9.32
CA PRO A 100 -8.98 18.66 9.68
C PRO A 100 -9.29 19.66 10.81
N GLN A 101 -8.31 19.95 11.67
CA GLN A 101 -8.42 20.91 12.76
C GLN A 101 -8.53 22.37 12.28
N GLU A 102 -7.91 22.73 11.15
CA GLU A 102 -8.00 24.07 10.57
C GLU A 102 -9.37 24.30 9.91
N MET A 103 -9.99 23.24 9.38
CA MET A 103 -11.36 23.29 8.84
C MET A 103 -12.40 23.39 9.96
N ALA A 104 -12.21 22.68 11.07
CA ALA A 104 -13.08 22.76 12.24
C ALA A 104 -13.01 24.15 12.92
N GLN A 105 -11.85 24.81 12.90
CA GLN A 105 -11.69 26.18 13.42
C GLN A 105 -12.29 27.26 12.52
N ARG A 106 -12.45 27.01 11.21
CA ARG A 106 -13.09 27.95 10.26
C ARG A 106 -14.60 27.89 10.28
N GLN A 107 -15.21 26.92 10.96
CA GLN A 107 -16.65 26.79 11.05
C GLN A 107 -17.17 27.82 12.08
N PRO A 108 -17.89 28.88 11.64
CA PRO A 108 -18.37 29.90 12.56
C PRO A 108 -19.34 29.28 13.57
N SER A 109 -19.19 29.63 14.84
CA SER A 109 -20.11 29.25 15.90
C SER A 109 -21.55 29.50 15.45
N PRO A 110 -22.46 28.51 15.53
CA PRO A 110 -23.85 28.73 15.21
C PRO A 110 -24.36 29.89 16.07
N SER A 111 -24.80 30.96 15.41
CA SER A 111 -25.44 32.09 16.06
C SER A 111 -26.75 31.60 16.67
N LEU A 112 -26.73 31.40 18.00
CA LEU A 112 -27.93 31.19 18.82
C LEU A 112 -28.77 32.48 18.86
#